data_AF-A0A7X2MSB7-F1
#
_entry.id   AF-A0A7X2MSB7-F1
#
_cell.length_a   1.000
_cell.length_b   1.000
_cell.length_c   1.000
_cell.angle_alpha   90.00
_cell.angle_beta   90.00
_cell.angle_gamma   90.00
#
_symmetry.space_group_name_H-M   'P 1'
#
loop_
_entity.id
_entity.type
_entity.pdbx_description
1 polymer ?
#
loop_
_entity_poly.entity_id
_entity_poly.type
_entity_poly.pdbx_seq_one_letter_code
_entity_poly.pdbx_strand_id
1 'polypeptide(L)'
;MSENSLSSSSARGRPDFNGKNSRFSKPLFFILLVAGLAFAGLNLVSDVEETNMPVTSYLPFFLLGLALLIALGFEFVNGFHDTANAVATVIYTHSLTPGVAVVWSGFCNFLGVLLSSGVVAFGIISLLPVELILQASSGSG
;
A
#
# COMPACT_ATOMS: atom_id res chain seq x y z
N MET A 1 -33.94 47.09 -41.55
CA MET A 1 -33.64 46.15 -40.44
C MET A 1 -32.60 45.18 -41.00
N SER A 2 -31.36 45.59 -41.26
CA SER A 2 -30.30 46.05 -40.34
C SER A 2 -29.76 44.90 -39.49
N GLU A 3 -28.45 44.65 -39.67
CA GLU A 3 -27.52 43.91 -38.80
C GLU A 3 -27.45 42.38 -38.95
N ASN A 4 -26.76 41.94 -40.02
CA ASN A 4 -25.79 40.85 -39.90
C ASN A 4 -24.47 41.50 -39.43
N SER A 5 -24.14 41.39 -38.15
CA SER A 5 -22.87 41.85 -37.59
C SER A 5 -22.35 40.85 -36.56
N LEU A 6 -21.30 40.14 -36.96
CA LEU A 6 -20.46 39.29 -36.12
C LEU A 6 -19.96 40.07 -34.90
N SER A 7 -20.04 39.48 -33.72
CA SER A 7 -19.08 39.74 -32.64
C SER A 7 -18.91 38.48 -31.80
N SER A 8 -17.97 37.67 -32.26
CA SER A 8 -17.18 36.72 -31.49
C SER A 8 -16.75 37.31 -30.15
N SER A 9 -17.43 36.94 -29.07
CA SER A 9 -16.95 37.20 -27.71
C SER A 9 -16.52 35.90 -27.06
N SER A 10 -15.21 35.64 -27.20
CA SER A 10 -14.37 34.79 -26.36
C SER A 10 -14.94 33.42 -26.00
N ALA A 11 -14.58 32.42 -26.81
CA ALA A 11 -14.46 31.05 -26.33
C ALA A 11 -13.54 31.07 -25.10
N ARG A 12 -14.15 31.06 -23.91
CA ARG A 12 -13.46 30.98 -22.62
C ARG A 12 -12.56 29.77 -22.67
N GLY A 13 -11.25 30.01 -22.82
CA GLY A 13 -10.22 28.98 -22.90
C GLY A 13 -10.41 28.02 -21.75
N ARG A 14 -10.87 26.81 -22.07
CA ARG A 14 -10.89 25.70 -21.12
C ARG A 14 -9.42 25.38 -20.85
N PRO A 15 -8.96 25.35 -19.59
CA PRO A 15 -7.61 24.91 -19.29
C PRO A 15 -7.47 23.44 -19.74
N ASP A 16 -6.64 23.19 -20.76
CA ASP A 16 -6.32 21.84 -21.21
C ASP A 16 -5.36 21.19 -20.19
N PHE A 17 -5.93 20.39 -19.29
CA PHE A 17 -5.16 19.55 -18.36
C PHE A 17 -4.82 18.19 -18.99
N ASN A 18 -4.20 18.18 -20.17
CA ASN A 18 -3.67 16.96 -20.76
C ASN A 18 -2.28 16.64 -20.19
N GLY A 19 -2.24 16.28 -18.90
CA GLY A 19 -1.02 15.85 -18.20
C GLY A 19 -0.64 14.41 -18.55
N LYS A 20 0.12 14.23 -19.63
CA LYS A 20 0.75 12.96 -20.02
C LYS A 20 1.82 12.54 -18.99
N ASN A 21 1.44 11.98 -17.83
CA ASN A 21 2.44 11.52 -16.84
C ASN A 21 2.19 10.17 -16.13
N SER A 22 1.42 9.24 -16.72
CA SER A 22 1.28 7.87 -16.13
C SER A 22 2.41 6.91 -16.52
N ARG A 23 3.30 7.28 -17.46
CA ARG A 23 4.35 6.39 -17.97
C ARG A 23 5.50 6.17 -16.99
N PHE A 24 5.75 7.13 -16.09
CA PHE A 24 6.87 7.07 -15.14
C PHE A 24 6.50 6.44 -13.79
N SER A 25 5.24 6.54 -13.36
CA SER A 25 4.80 5.96 -12.08
C SER A 25 4.83 4.44 -12.07
N LYS A 26 4.55 3.79 -13.20
CA LYS A 26 4.56 2.32 -13.33
C LYS A 26 5.96 1.72 -13.09
N PRO A 27 7.04 2.13 -13.80
CA PRO A 27 8.35 1.57 -13.55
C PRO A 27 8.85 1.87 -12.13
N LEU A 28 8.57 3.06 -11.59
CA LEU A 28 8.92 3.41 -10.21
C LEU A 28 8.26 2.47 -9.19
N PHE A 29 6.97 2.16 -9.37
CA PHE A 29 6.23 1.23 -8.51
C PHE A 29 6.85 -0.18 -8.53
N PHE A 30 7.14 -0.72 -9.72
CA PHE A 30 7.75 -2.05 -9.84
C PHE A 30 9.17 -2.08 -9.28
N ILE A 31 9.98 -1.03 -9.48
CA ILE A 31 11.31 -0.92 -8.89
C ILE A 31 11.22 -0.95 -7.37
N LEU A 32 10.33 -0.14 -6.78
CA LEU A 32 10.17 -0.06 -5.33
C LEU A 32 9.64 -1.37 -4.73
N LEU A 33 8.72 -2.03 -5.42
CA LEU A 33 8.18 -3.34 -5.02
C LEU A 33 9.27 -4.43 -5.05
N VAL A 34 10.05 -4.51 -6.14
CA VAL A 34 11.14 -5.49 -6.25
C VAL A 34 12.24 -5.19 -5.24
N ALA A 35 12.61 -3.92 -5.04
CA ALA A 35 13.58 -3.51 -4.04
C ALA A 35 13.13 -3.89 -2.62
N GLY A 36 11.85 -3.67 -2.28
CA GLY A 36 11.29 -4.06 -0.99
C GLY A 36 11.30 -5.58 -0.77
N LEU A 37 10.86 -6.35 -1.77
CA LEU A 37 10.89 -7.82 -1.69
C LEU A 37 12.31 -8.37 -1.58
N ALA A 38 13.25 -7.82 -2.36
CA ALA A 38 14.65 -8.20 -2.33
C ALA A 38 15.28 -7.85 -0.98
N PHE A 39 15.02 -6.65 -0.44
CA PHE A 39 15.48 -6.25 0.88
C PHE A 39 14.96 -7.20 1.96
N ALA A 40 13.66 -7.49 1.99
CA ALA A 40 13.08 -8.42 2.95
C ALA A 40 13.68 -9.83 2.83
N GLY A 41 13.85 -10.34 1.60
CA GLY A 41 14.45 -11.65 1.35
C GLY A 41 15.91 -11.74 1.78
N LEU A 42 16.71 -10.71 1.50
CA LEU A 42 18.12 -10.66 1.90
C LEU A 42 18.27 -10.59 3.42
N ASN A 43 17.49 -9.73 4.10
CA ASN A 43 17.51 -9.66 5.57
C ASN A 43 17.07 -10.99 6.21
N LEU A 44 16.03 -11.64 5.66
CA LEU A 44 15.55 -12.93 6.16
C LEU A 44 16.62 -14.03 6.09
N VAL A 45 17.39 -14.08 5.01
CA VAL A 45 18.48 -15.08 4.88
C VAL A 45 19.59 -14.79 5.87
N SER A 46 19.97 -13.52 6.05
CA SER A 46 20.97 -13.11 7.05
C SER A 46 20.52 -13.45 8.49
N ASP A 47 19.25 -13.20 8.83
CA ASP A 47 18.69 -13.56 10.15
C ASP A 47 18.69 -15.08 10.39
N VAL A 48 18.41 -15.87 9.35
CA VAL A 48 18.42 -17.34 9.41
C VAL A 48 19.85 -17.87 9.60
N GLU A 49 20.84 -17.27 8.96
CA GLU A 49 22.26 -17.63 9.11
C GLU A 49 22.80 -17.28 10.50
N GLU A 50 22.38 -16.16 11.10
CA GLU A 50 22.76 -15.79 12.48
C GLU A 50 22.21 -16.76 13.52
N THR A 51 21.05 -17.38 13.25
CA THR A 51 20.37 -18.24 14.22
C THR A 51 21.09 -19.59 14.44
N ASN A 52 22.03 -19.99 13.58
CA ASN A 52 22.83 -21.23 13.69
C ASN A 52 22.03 -22.53 13.95
N MET A 53 20.72 -22.52 13.70
CA MET A 53 19.83 -23.67 13.88
C MET A 53 19.67 -24.40 12.53
N PRO A 54 19.84 -25.73 12.49
CA PRO A 54 19.64 -26.49 11.26
C PRO A 54 18.19 -26.33 10.79
N VAL A 55 18.03 -25.89 9.54
CA VAL A 55 16.74 -25.64 8.90
C VAL A 55 16.05 -26.97 8.56
N THR A 56 15.56 -27.67 9.58
CA THR A 56 15.03 -29.04 9.43
C THR A 56 13.62 -29.07 8.82
N SER A 57 12.93 -27.94 8.76
CA SER A 57 11.53 -27.84 8.31
C SER A 57 11.33 -26.67 7.33
N TYR A 58 10.77 -26.96 6.15
CA TYR A 58 10.37 -25.95 5.15
C TYR A 58 9.02 -25.28 5.47
N LEU A 59 8.27 -25.85 6.42
CA LEU A 59 6.96 -25.40 6.85
C LEU A 59 6.93 -23.90 7.26
N PRO A 60 7.84 -23.37 8.11
CA PRO A 60 7.83 -21.96 8.49
C PRO A 60 8.02 -21.01 7.30
N PHE A 61 8.86 -21.34 6.33
CA PHE A 61 9.03 -20.52 5.11
C PHE A 61 7.78 -20.51 4.25
N PHE A 62 7.10 -21.65 4.14
CA PHE A 62 5.82 -21.74 3.43
C PHE A 62 4.73 -20.92 4.13
N LEU A 63 4.60 -21.04 5.46
CA LEU A 63 3.64 -20.26 6.23
C LEU A 63 3.95 -18.76 6.17
N LEU A 64 5.23 -18.37 6.22
CA LEU A 64 5.65 -16.98 6.04
C LEU A 64 5.25 -16.46 4.66
N GLY A 65 5.52 -17.22 3.60
CA GLY A 65 5.12 -16.86 2.23
C GLY A 65 3.60 -16.72 2.10
N LEU A 66 2.83 -17.64 2.68
CA LEU A 66 1.37 -17.58 2.69
C LEU A 66 0.85 -16.37 3.49
N ALA A 67 1.40 -16.11 4.67
CA ALA A 67 1.03 -14.96 5.50
C ALA A 67 1.33 -13.64 4.76
N LEU A 68 2.49 -13.53 4.11
CA LEU A 68 2.88 -12.36 3.33
C LEU A 68 1.94 -12.17 2.13
N LEU A 69 1.56 -13.25 1.44
CA LEU A 69 0.58 -13.21 0.35
C LEU A 69 -0.78 -12.67 0.84
N ILE A 70 -1.28 -13.19 1.97
CA ILE A 70 -2.57 -12.76 2.54
C ILE A 70 -2.50 -11.31 3.01
N ALA A 71 -1.42 -10.91 3.69
CA ALA A 71 -1.23 -9.55 4.16
C ALA A 71 -1.17 -8.56 2.99
N LEU A 72 -0.39 -8.87 1.94
CA LEU A 72 -0.28 -8.02 0.76
C LEU A 72 -1.61 -7.95 -0.03
N GLY A 73 -2.35 -9.06 -0.07
CA GLY A 73 -3.69 -9.12 -0.68
C GLY A 73 -4.72 -8.31 0.09
N PHE A 74 -4.74 -8.41 1.42
CA PHE A 74 -5.62 -7.60 2.27
C PHE A 74 -5.28 -6.12 2.11
N GLU A 75 -4.01 -5.74 2.20
CA GLU A 75 -3.57 -4.36 2.04
C GLU A 75 -3.97 -3.79 0.68
N PHE A 76 -3.83 -4.58 -0.39
CA PHE A 76 -4.28 -4.20 -1.73
C PHE A 76 -5.79 -3.88 -1.74
N VAL A 77 -6.64 -4.77 -1.22
CA VAL A 77 -8.09 -4.54 -1.22
C VAL A 77 -8.47 -3.29 -0.41
N ASN A 78 -7.84 -3.08 0.74
CA ASN A 78 -8.05 -1.86 1.55
C ASN A 78 -7.60 -0.61 0.79
N GLY A 79 -6.41 -0.62 0.18
CA GLY A 79 -5.89 0.52 -0.59
C GLY A 79 -6.76 0.90 -1.78
N PHE A 80 -7.38 -0.07 -2.48
CA PHE A 80 -8.34 0.19 -3.55
C PHE A 80 -9.64 0.83 -3.03
N HIS A 81 -10.13 0.36 -1.89
CA HIS A 81 -11.36 0.88 -1.28
C HIS A 81 -11.18 2.30 -0.76
N ASP A 82 -10.07 2.56 -0.06
CA ASP A 82 -9.74 3.88 0.49
C ASP A 82 -9.48 4.90 -0.62
N THR A 83 -8.76 4.49 -1.68
CA THR A 83 -8.54 5.33 -2.85
C THR A 83 -9.84 5.63 -3.59
N ALA A 84 -10.74 4.67 -3.75
CA ALA A 84 -12.04 4.91 -4.40
C ALA A 84 -12.88 5.93 -3.63
N ASN A 85 -12.91 5.83 -2.30
CA ASN A 85 -13.65 6.74 -1.44
C ASN A 85 -13.03 8.16 -1.42
N ALA A 86 -11.70 8.26 -1.31
CA ALA A 86 -10.98 9.54 -1.35
C ALA A 86 -11.09 10.22 -2.72
N VAL A 87 -10.98 9.46 -3.82
CA VAL A 87 -11.10 10.01 -5.17
C VAL A 87 -12.54 10.46 -5.47
N ALA A 88 -13.56 9.73 -5.01
CA ALA A 88 -14.95 10.12 -5.19
C ALA A 88 -15.27 11.51 -4.61
N THR A 89 -14.80 11.78 -3.39
CA THR A 89 -15.01 13.08 -2.72
C THR A 89 -14.23 14.21 -3.38
N VAL A 90 -12.98 13.96 -3.78
CA VAL A 90 -12.12 14.95 -4.44
C VAL A 90 -12.63 15.32 -5.84
N ILE A 91 -13.15 14.34 -6.58
CA ILE A 91 -13.79 14.59 -7.88
C ILE A 91 -15.07 15.40 -7.70
N TYR A 92 -15.93 14.98 -6.75
CA TYR A 92 -17.20 15.65 -6.50
C TYR A 92 -17.01 17.12 -6.09
N THR A 93 -16.03 17.39 -5.22
CA THR A 93 -15.71 18.75 -4.74
C THR A 93 -14.85 19.55 -5.71
N HIS A 94 -14.37 18.96 -6.81
CA HIS A 94 -13.45 19.60 -7.78
C HIS A 94 -12.17 20.18 -7.15
N SER A 95 -11.74 19.64 -5.99
CA SER A 95 -10.60 20.17 -5.24
C SER A 95 -9.25 19.84 -5.90
N LEU A 96 -9.13 18.66 -6.51
CA LEU A 96 -7.90 18.18 -7.17
C LEU A 96 -8.23 17.31 -8.40
N THR A 97 -7.31 17.23 -9.35
CA THR A 97 -7.41 16.34 -10.53
C THR A 97 -7.38 14.86 -10.10
N PRO A 98 -8.21 13.96 -10.69
CA PRO A 98 -8.30 12.55 -10.30
C PRO A 98 -6.95 11.82 -10.19
N GLY A 99 -6.03 12.10 -11.11
CA GLY A 99 -4.71 11.47 -11.12
C GLY A 99 -3.85 11.85 -9.91
N VAL A 100 -3.94 13.11 -9.46
CA VAL A 100 -3.21 13.59 -8.28
C VAL A 100 -3.81 13.01 -7.00
N ALA A 101 -5.14 12.87 -6.95
CA ALA A 101 -5.85 12.26 -5.83
C ALA A 101 -5.45 10.79 -5.61
N VAL A 102 -5.32 10.01 -6.69
CA VAL A 102 -4.87 8.60 -6.62
C VAL A 102 -3.44 8.50 -6.10
N VAL A 103 -2.54 9.37 -6.56
CA VAL A 103 -1.14 9.36 -6.09
C VAL A 103 -1.04 9.74 -4.62
N TRP A 104 -1.79 10.76 -4.19
CA TRP A 104 -1.86 11.17 -2.79
C TRP A 104 -2.44 10.08 -1.89
N SER A 105 -3.52 9.42 -2.32
CA SER A 105 -4.11 8.31 -1.56
C SER A 105 -3.14 7.13 -1.45
N GLY A 106 -2.45 6.78 -2.54
CA GLY A 106 -1.44 5.71 -2.52
C GLY A 106 -0.27 6.04 -1.59
N PHE A 107 0.17 7.30 -1.56
CA PHE A 107 1.22 7.76 -0.64
C PHE A 107 0.77 7.65 0.83
N CYS A 108 -0.45 8.08 1.15
CA CYS A 108 -1.00 7.97 2.50
C CYS A 108 -1.23 6.51 2.93
N ASN A 109 -1.71 5.64 2.03
CA ASN A 109 -1.85 4.21 2.33
C ASN A 109 -0.49 3.56 2.63
N PHE A 110 0.53 3.86 1.83
CA PHE A 110 1.89 3.37 2.08
C PHE A 110 2.46 3.87 3.41
N LEU A 111 2.29 5.16 3.73
CA LEU A 111 2.64 5.71 5.04
C LEU A 111 1.90 5.02 6.18
N GLY A 112 0.62 4.70 5.98
CA GLY A 112 -0.18 3.92 6.92
C GLY A 112 0.50 2.59 7.23
N VAL A 113 0.89 1.82 6.23
CA VAL A 113 1.60 0.53 6.42
C VAL A 113 2.95 0.71 7.13
N LEU A 114 3.76 1.68 6.70
CA LEU A 114 5.07 1.92 7.31
C LEU A 114 4.96 2.30 8.79
N LEU A 115 4.06 3.23 9.13
CA LEU A 115 3.89 3.72 10.50
C LEU A 115 3.13 2.71 11.38
N SER A 116 2.17 1.97 10.80
CA SER A 116 1.31 1.03 11.52
C SER A 116 2.02 -0.29 11.81
N SER A 117 2.87 -0.80 10.91
CA SER A 117 3.52 -2.12 11.06
C SER A 117 4.21 -2.31 12.42
N GLY A 118 4.93 -1.32 12.94
CA GLY A 118 5.57 -1.39 14.26
C GLY A 118 4.58 -1.35 15.42
N VAL A 119 3.54 -0.52 15.33
CA VAL A 119 2.51 -0.38 16.37
C VAL A 119 1.60 -1.61 16.42
N VAL A 120 1.22 -2.15 15.27
CA VAL A 120 0.39 -3.36 15.14
C VAL A 120 1.17 -4.59 15.60
N ALA A 121 2.43 -4.74 15.18
CA ALA A 121 3.25 -5.87 15.65
C ALA A 121 3.37 -5.88 17.17
N PHE A 122 3.70 -4.73 17.78
CA PHE A 122 3.77 -4.60 19.23
C PHE A 122 2.42 -4.80 19.91
N GLY A 123 1.34 -4.27 19.34
CA GLY A 123 -0.02 -4.44 19.84
C GLY A 123 -0.47 -5.91 19.87
N ILE A 124 -0.23 -6.65 18.79
CA ILE A 124 -0.57 -8.09 18.72
C ILE A 124 0.26 -8.89 19.73
N ILE A 125 1.56 -8.61 19.87
CA ILE A 125 2.41 -9.28 20.86
C ILE A 125 1.93 -8.96 22.29
N SER A 126 1.56 -7.71 22.56
CA SER A 126 1.08 -7.27 23.89
C SER A 126 -0.31 -7.85 24.23
N LEU A 127 -1.11 -8.16 23.22
CA LEU A 127 -2.43 -8.79 23.38
C LEU A 127 -2.37 -10.32 23.41
N LEU A 128 -1.24 -10.94 23.06
CA LEU A 128 -1.03 -12.37 23.25
C LEU A 128 -0.74 -12.63 24.73
N PRO A 129 -1.64 -13.29 25.49
CA PRO A 129 -1.34 -13.71 26.84
C PRO A 129 -0.27 -14.80 26.80
N VAL A 130 0.99 -14.39 27.01
CA VAL A 130 2.15 -15.27 27.20
C VAL A 130 1.87 -16.34 28.28
N GLU A 131 1.04 -15.98 29.26
CA GLU A 131 0.51 -16.87 30.30
C GLU A 131 -0.29 -18.08 29.73
N LEU A 132 -1.11 -17.89 28.67
CA LEU A 132 -1.91 -18.98 28.07
C LEU A 132 -1.04 -19.93 27.23
N ILE A 133 0.04 -19.44 26.62
CA ILE A 133 0.98 -20.26 25.85
C ILE A 133 1.80 -21.14 26.82
N LEU A 134 2.21 -20.59 27.97
CA LEU A 134 2.93 -21.33 29.00
C LEU A 134 2.05 -22.36 29.73
N GLN A 135 0.77 -22.06 29.94
CA GLN A 135 -0.18 -23.02 30.53
C GLN A 135 -0.63 -24.11 29.55
N ALA A 136 -0.77 -23.79 28.26
CA ALA A 136 -1.00 -24.79 27.20
C ALA A 136 0.20 -25.73 27.00
N SER A 137 1.42 -25.28 27.29
CA SER A 137 2.63 -26.12 27.27
C SER A 137 2.91 -26.86 28.58
N SER A 138 2.50 -26.33 29.74
CA SER A 138 2.73 -26.95 31.06
C SER A 138 1.66 -27.96 31.48
N GLY A 139 0.55 -28.06 30.74
CA GLY A 139 -0.56 -28.97 31.02
C GLY A 139 -0.44 -30.39 30.44
N SER A 140 0.69 -30.75 29.81
CA SER A 140 0.91 -32.08 29.21
C SER A 140 2.01 -32.92 29.87
N GLY A 141 2.31 -32.66 31.14
CA GLY A 141 3.21 -33.47 31.97
C GLY A 141 2.45 -34.32 32.97
#